data_AF-A0A8J2PPM8-F1
#
_entry.id   AF-A0A8J2PPM8-F1
#
_cell.length_a   1.000
_cell.length_b   1.000
_cell.length_c   1.000
_cell.angle_alpha   90.00
_cell.angle_beta   90.00
_cell.angle_gamma   90.00
#
_symmetry.space_group_name_H-M   'P 1'
#
loop_
_entity.id
_entity.type
_entity.pdbx_description
1 polymer ?
#
loop_
_entity_poly.entity_id
_entity_poly.type
_entity_poly.pdbx_seq_one_letter_code
_entity_poly.pdbx_strand_id
1 'polypeptide(L)' 'MEGVREDVRKLPGKPNVFFSTVYPGFTATDLAANINLLLTRYRFLNAIMTPDYVGANILQGVLRGKEHIYVPG' A
#
# COMPACT_ATOMS: atom_id res chain seq x y z
N MET A 1 11.95 5.31 -4.85
CA MET A 1 11.66 5.32 -3.40
C MET A 1 12.92 5.40 -2.54
N GLU A 2 14.06 4.88 -3.01
CA GLU A 2 15.33 4.98 -2.25
C GLU A 2 15.76 6.43 -1.95
N GLY A 3 15.60 7.37 -2.90
CA GLY A 3 16.00 8.76 -2.70
C GLY A 3 15.37 9.45 -1.48
N VAL A 4 14.06 9.30 -1.27
CA VAL A 4 13.36 9.90 -0.11
C VAL A 4 13.85 9.28 1.21
N ARG A 5 14.12 7.97 1.21
CA ARG A 5 14.65 7.27 2.39
C ARG A 5 16.05 7.77 2.75
N GLU A 6 16.91 7.95 1.76
CA GLU A 6 18.26 8.48 1.97
C GLU A 6 18.25 9.92 2.46
N ASP A 7 17.35 10.75 1.93
CA ASP A 7 17.26 12.16 2.33
C ASP A 7 16.77 12.34 3.76
N VAL A 8 15.83 11.49 4.22
CA VAL A 8 15.37 11.52 5.61
C VAL A 8 16.42 10.99 6.59
N ARG A 9 17.24 10.00 6.20
CA ARG A 9 18.35 9.49 7.03
C ARG A 9 19.43 10.54 7.28
N LYS A 10 19.56 11.54 6.41
CA LYS A 10 20.51 12.66 6.57
C LYS A 10 20.03 13.70 7.60
N LEU A 11 18.79 13.62 8.10
CA LEU A 11 18.24 14.58 9.05
C LEU A 11 18.64 14.23 10.50
N PRO A 12 19.51 15.02 11.17
CA PRO A 12 20.06 14.69 12.48
C PRO A 12 19.03 14.65 13.61
N GLY A 13 17.86 15.26 13.43
CA GLY A 13 16.79 15.31 14.45
C GLY A 13 15.78 14.16 14.41
N LYS A 14 15.92 13.19 13.49
CA LYS A 14 14.92 12.11 13.30
C LYS A 14 15.55 10.72 13.13
N PRO A 15 16.34 10.24 14.11
CA PRO A 15 17.05 8.96 13.99
C PRO A 15 16.11 7.73 13.94
N ASN A 16 14.83 7.87 14.31
CA ASN A 16 13.89 6.77 14.47
C ASN A 16 12.75 6.78 13.43
N VAL A 17 13.07 7.04 12.16
CA VAL A 17 12.08 6.97 11.06
C VAL A 17 12.21 5.64 10.32
N PHE A 18 11.14 4.87 10.35
CA PHE A 18 11.02 3.60 9.65
C PHE A 18 10.23 3.78 8.35
N PHE A 19 10.55 2.97 7.35
CA PHE A 19 9.92 3.02 6.04
C PHE A 19 9.36 1.66 5.70
N SER A 20 8.14 1.64 5.20
CA SER A 20 7.46 0.44 4.71
C SER A 20 6.98 0.70 3.28
N THR A 21 7.20 -0.27 2.40
CA THR A 21 6.61 -0.29 1.05
C THR A 21 5.36 -1.16 1.07
N VAL A 22 4.25 -0.62 0.58
CA VAL A 22 2.96 -1.33 0.54
C VAL A 22 2.70 -1.85 -0.88
N TYR A 23 2.31 -3.11 -0.97
CA TYR A 23 1.92 -3.80 -2.20
C TYR A 23 0.47 -4.27 -2.04
N PRO A 24 -0.52 -3.42 -2.39
CA PRO A 24 -1.92 -3.81 -2.31
C PRO A 24 -2.35 -4.58 -3.55
N GLY A 25 -3.21 -5.58 -3.38
CA GLY A 25 -4.06 -6.09 -4.46
C GLY A 25 -5.10 -5.04 -4.91
N PHE A 26 -6.04 -5.45 -5.77
CA PHE A 26 -7.07 -4.54 -6.29
C PHE A 26 -7.91 -3.93 -5.17
N THR A 27 -7.81 -2.61 -5.01
CA THR A 27 -8.50 -1.84 -3.97
C THR A 27 -9.53 -0.91 -4.60
N ALA A 28 -10.72 -0.85 -4.02
CA ALA A 28 -11.78 0.07 -4.46
C ALA A 28 -11.37 1.53 -4.22
N THR A 29 -10.81 2.16 -5.25
CA THR A 29 -10.37 3.56 -5.25
C THR A 29 -10.93 4.25 -6.48
N ASP A 30 -11.00 5.59 -6.46
CA ASP A 30 -11.41 6.36 -7.65
C ASP A 30 -10.45 6.15 -8.84
N LEU A 31 -9.18 5.87 -8.55
CA LEU A 31 -8.21 5.45 -9.57
C LEU A 31 -8.63 4.13 -10.23
N ALA A 32 -9.05 3.14 -9.43
CA ALA A 32 -9.56 1.87 -9.95
C ALA A 32 -10.89 2.04 -10.70
N ALA A 33 -11.74 2.98 -10.28
CA ALA A 33 -12.98 3.31 -11.00
C ALA A 33 -12.71 3.87 -12.42
N ASN A 34 -11.59 4.56 -12.61
CA ASN A 34 -11.16 5.02 -13.94
C ASN A 34 -10.54 3.90 -14.82
N ILE A 35 -10.24 2.73 -14.24
CA ILE A 35 -9.77 1.52 -14.95
C ILE A 35 -10.97 0.65 -15.42
N ASN A 36 -12.16 1.25 -15.49
CA ASN A 36 -13.46 0.62 -15.80
C ASN A 36 -13.50 -0.21 -17.11
N LEU A 37 -12.58 0.02 -18.06
CA LEU A 37 -12.49 -0.74 -19.31
C LEU A 37 -11.84 -2.13 -19.17
N LEU A 38 -10.94 -2.33 -18.19
CA LEU A 38 -10.30 -3.63 -17.96
C LEU A 38 -11.07 -4.47 -16.92
N LEU A 39 -11.68 -3.83 -15.93
CA LEU A 39 -12.38 -4.50 -14.83
C LEU A 39 -13.76 -5.05 -15.22
N THR A 40 -14.44 -4.46 -16.20
CA THR A 40 -15.75 -4.95 -16.69
C THR A 40 -15.66 -6.33 -17.35
N ARG A 41 -14.53 -6.64 -18.00
CA ARG A 41 -14.31 -7.94 -18.68
C ARG A 41 -13.96 -9.08 -17.71
N TYR A 42 -13.48 -8.76 -16.51
CA TYR A 42 -12.98 -9.74 -15.54
C TYR A 42 -13.63 -9.60 -14.15
N ARG A 43 -14.88 -9.13 -14.07
CA ARG A 43 -15.65 -8.96 -12.82
C ARG A 43 -15.70 -10.19 -11.92
N PHE A 44 -15.40 -11.38 -12.46
CA PHE A 44 -15.45 -12.66 -11.76
C PHE A 44 -14.10 -13.09 -11.15
N LEU A 45 -12.98 -12.40 -11.44
CA LEU A 45 -11.64 -12.87 -11.11
C LEU A 45 -10.90 -12.08 -10.02
N ASN A 46 -11.38 -10.92 -9.59
CA ASN A 46 -10.70 -10.14 -8.55
C ASN A 46 -11.70 -9.68 -7.50
N ALA A 47 -11.63 -10.25 -6.29
CA ALA A 47 -12.30 -9.68 -5.13
C ALA A 47 -11.68 -8.30 -4.88
N ILE A 48 -12.40 -7.24 -5.24
CA ILE A 48 -11.93 -5.88 -4.99
C ILE A 48 -12.01 -5.65 -3.48
N MET A 49 -10.87 -5.37 -2.87
CA MET A 49 -10.77 -5.09 -1.44
C MET A 49 -11.32 -3.71 -1.11
N THR A 50 -11.91 -3.58 0.07
CA THR A 50 -12.30 -2.28 0.62
C THR A 50 -11.07 -1.52 1.11
N PRO A 51 -11.04 -0.17 1.01
CA PRO A 51 -9.97 0.65 1.57
C PRO A 51 -9.72 0.39 3.05
N ASP A 52 -10.78 0.15 3.83
CA ASP A 52 -10.67 -0.11 5.27
C ASP A 52 -9.88 -1.40 5.57
N TYR A 53 -10.14 -2.48 4.82
CA TYR A 53 -9.40 -3.74 4.96
C TYR A 53 -7.92 -3.54 4.62
N VAL A 54 -7.63 -2.81 3.55
CA VAL A 54 -6.26 -2.51 3.13
C VAL A 54 -5.56 -1.65 4.19
N GLY A 55 -6.23 -0.60 4.69
CA GLY A 55 -5.72 0.28 5.74
C GLY A 55 -5.40 -0.48 7.03
N ALA A 56 -6.26 -1.40 7.45
CA ALA A 56 -6.03 -2.24 8.63
C ALA A 56 -4.77 -3.12 8.48
N ASN A 57 -4.55 -3.71 7.30
CA ASN A 57 -3.36 -4.52 7.02
C ASN A 57 -2.07 -3.67 6.97
N ILE A 58 -2.14 -2.48 6.39
CA ILE A 58 -1.03 -1.51 6.41
C ILE A 58 -0.65 -1.16 7.85
N LEU A 59 -1.63 -0.78 8.67
CA LEU A 59 -1.40 -0.42 10.06
C LEU A 59 -0.73 -1.57 10.83
N GLN A 60 -1.24 -2.80 10.69
CA GLN A 60 -0.64 -3.98 11.31
C GLN A 60 0.80 -4.24 10.84
N GLY A 61 1.08 -4.05 9.55
CA GLY A 61 2.43 -4.19 9.00
C GLY A 61 3.40 -3.16 9.56
N VAL A 62 2.97 -1.89 9.63
CA VAL A 62 3.77 -0.79 10.18
C VAL A 62 4.05 -1.00 11.66
N LEU A 63 3.04 -1.35 12.47
CA LEU A 63 3.21 -1.61 13.91
C LEU A 63 4.16 -2.77 14.20
N ARG A 64 4.27 -3.73 13.27
CA ARG A 64 5.21 -4.86 13.35
C ARG A 64 6.59 -4.53 12.76
N GLY A 65 6.83 -3.29 12.34
CA GLY A 65 8.10 -2.88 11.75
C GLY A 65 8.42 -3.54 10.40
N LYS A 66 7.41 -3.96 9.64
CA LYS A 66 7.64 -4.62 8.34
C LYS A 66 8.13 -3.61 7.31
N GLU A 67 9.23 -3.94 6.64
CA GLU A 67 9.72 -3.15 5.50
C GLU A 67 8.86 -3.35 4.23
N HIS A 68 8.28 -4.53 4.05
CA HIS A 68 7.38 -4.85 2.94
C HIS A 68 6.04 -5.35 3.48
N ILE A 69 4.95 -4.73 3.04
CA ILE A 69 3.59 -5.06 3.46
C ILE A 69 2.79 -5.48 2.23
N TYR A 70 2.49 -6.77 2.14
CA TYR A 70 1.64 -7.33 1.11
C TYR A 70 0.21 -7.41 1.62
N VAL A 71 -0.75 -6.84 0.89
CA VAL A 71 -2.16 -6.95 1.21
C VAL A 71 -2.82 -7.86 0.18
N PRO A 72 -3.18 -9.11 0.54
CA PRO A 72 -3.75 -10.07 -0.38
C PRO A 72 -5.17 -9.66 -0.78
N GLY A 73 -5.46 -9.73 -2.08
CA GLY A 73 -6.78 -9.56 -2.67
C GLY A 73 -7.46 -10.90 -2.97
#